data_AF-A0A091MAX9-F1
#
_entry.id   AF-A0A091MAX9-F1
#
_cell.length_a   1.000
_cell.length_b   1.000
_cell.length_c   1.000
_cell.angle_alpha   90.00
_cell.angle_beta   90.00
_cell.angle_gamma   90.00
#
_symmetry.space_group_name_H-M   'P 1'
#
loop_
_entity.id
_entity.type
_entity.pdbx_description
1 polymer ?
#
loop_
_entity_poly.entity_id
_entity_poly.type
_entity_poly.pdbx_seq_one_letter_code
_entity_poly.pdbx_strand_id
1 'polypeptide(L)'
;QDGGGKLRGDNKVFSATTTVTVNVEDVQDTPPMFIGTPYYGYVYEDTLAGSEVLTVVALDGDRGKPNSIHYCIVNGSEGSFEIGNTTGAISVIKSPNQLKKEVYELKVQASEVSQEGDVSVHAFAMVTIRVVDLNNHPPTFYGENGPQNRFELTMYEHPPEGEILRGLKITVNDSDQGANAKFNLRLVGPGGIFRVVPQTVLNEAQVTVIVENSAAIDYEKFKVLTFKLLAIEMNTPEKFSSTADLVIRLLDTNDNVPKFSSDYYIARIPENSPGGSNVVAVTATDPDSGLWGEVKYSIYGTGADLFLIHPSTGIIYTQPWAVLDAEVNSKYNFYVKAEDTDGKYSLAEVFITVLDVNDHSPEFNENIQEKTMIIGSPVKIEAIDQDAEEPNNIVDYSIMQADPANVFDIDQSTGEIKLKSYIRSLDIIHNITKKKDCIWSVVVQAKDRGSPSFSTTAVLKIDITEETLHKGPMAAFLMQTKDNPMKALGVLAGVMGIMVLITIMISTAMFWRNKRSNKIMPVRRIIKKRQTPQSRTIRMEWLKFKRPSSAAEKFVVEDDAKSLHNENSNNNIQVAPVPPTAPLP
;
A
#
# COMPACT_ATOMS: atom_id res chain seq x y z
N GLN A 1 38.03 12.37 -129.29
CA GLN A 1 37.12 11.20 -129.32
C GLN A 1 37.88 10.05 -128.72
N ASP A 2 37.25 9.34 -127.79
CA ASP A 2 37.61 8.06 -127.15
C ASP A 2 39.11 7.74 -127.20
N GLY A 3 39.85 8.20 -126.19
CA GLY A 3 41.30 8.41 -126.21
C GLY A 3 42.17 7.16 -126.31
N GLY A 4 42.09 6.44 -127.43
CA GLY A 4 42.91 5.29 -127.74
C GLY A 4 43.52 5.34 -129.13
N GLY A 5 44.78 4.93 -129.23
CA GLY A 5 45.54 4.84 -130.48
C GLY A 5 45.84 3.39 -130.83
N LYS A 6 46.22 3.13 -132.09
CA LYS A 6 46.71 1.81 -132.51
C LYS A 6 48.16 1.61 -132.09
N LEU A 7 48.39 0.72 -131.13
CA LEU A 7 49.74 0.31 -130.73
C LEU A 7 49.98 -1.13 -131.21
N ARG A 8 50.78 -1.28 -132.27
CA ARG A 8 51.03 -2.57 -132.99
C ARG A 8 49.79 -3.23 -133.62
N GLY A 9 48.73 -2.46 -133.89
CA GLY A 9 47.54 -2.89 -134.63
C GLY A 9 46.25 -2.80 -133.81
N ASP A 10 46.34 -3.10 -132.51
CA ASP A 10 45.23 -3.06 -131.57
C ASP A 10 44.95 -1.63 -131.07
N ASN A 11 43.68 -1.27 -130.94
CA ASN A 11 43.26 -0.03 -130.29
C ASN A 11 43.48 -0.15 -128.78
N LYS A 12 44.38 0.66 -128.21
CA LYS A 12 44.56 0.78 -126.75
C LYS A 12 44.17 2.17 -126.28
N VAL A 13 43.26 2.24 -125.32
CA VAL A 13 42.91 3.48 -124.60
C VAL A 13 44.06 3.87 -123.67
N PHE A 14 44.50 5.12 -123.76
CA PHE A 14 45.57 5.67 -122.92
C PHE A 14 44.94 6.47 -121.76
N SER A 15 44.78 5.83 -120.62
CA SER A 15 44.44 6.49 -119.36
C SER A 15 45.71 7.00 -118.67
N ALA A 16 45.74 8.28 -118.28
CA ALA A 16 46.72 8.81 -117.33
C ALA A 16 46.01 9.09 -116.00
N THR A 17 46.54 8.53 -114.92
CA THR A 17 46.05 8.76 -113.54
C THR A 17 47.09 9.53 -112.76
N THR A 18 46.70 10.64 -112.13
CA THR A 18 47.53 11.35 -111.16
C THR A 18 46.92 11.25 -109.76
N THR A 19 47.74 11.16 -108.73
CA THR A 19 47.30 11.26 -107.33
C THR A 19 47.10 12.73 -106.98
N VAL A 20 45.85 13.14 -106.74
CA VAL A 20 45.55 14.45 -106.15
C VAL A 20 45.60 14.30 -104.63
N THR A 21 46.66 14.80 -104.01
CA THR A 21 46.73 14.92 -102.54
C THR A 21 45.94 16.16 -102.13
N VAL A 22 44.77 15.97 -101.52
CA VAL A 22 44.02 17.04 -100.87
C VAL A 22 44.48 17.11 -99.42
N ASN A 23 45.30 18.10 -99.09
CA ASN A 23 45.54 18.47 -97.70
C ASN A 23 44.29 19.20 -97.21
N VAL A 24 43.61 18.65 -96.19
CA VAL A 24 42.60 19.39 -95.44
C VAL A 24 43.33 20.14 -94.35
N GLU A 25 43.27 21.46 -94.39
CA GLU A 25 43.75 22.32 -93.30
C GLU A 25 42.61 22.55 -92.30
N ASP A 26 42.97 22.48 -91.02
CA ASP A 26 42.08 22.66 -89.87
C ASP A 26 41.69 24.14 -89.74
N VAL A 27 40.41 24.42 -89.49
CA VAL A 27 39.85 25.77 -89.34
C VAL A 27 39.15 25.87 -87.99
N GLN A 28 39.10 27.08 -87.43
CA GLN A 28 38.52 27.29 -86.10
C GLN A 28 36.99 27.40 -86.18
N ASP A 29 36.30 26.26 -86.15
CA ASP A 29 34.84 26.17 -86.26
C ASP A 29 34.14 25.26 -85.23
N THR A 30 34.87 24.53 -84.38
CA THR A 30 34.27 23.72 -83.29
C THR A 30 34.38 24.43 -81.93
N PRO A 31 33.27 24.62 -81.18
CA PRO A 31 33.31 25.22 -79.83
C PRO A 31 34.05 24.34 -78.80
N PRO A 32 34.52 24.93 -77.68
CA PRO A 32 35.29 24.21 -76.67
C PRO A 32 34.40 23.22 -75.92
N MET A 33 34.90 22.02 -75.64
CA MET A 33 34.13 20.94 -75.02
C MET A 33 34.57 20.66 -73.58
N PHE A 34 33.66 20.86 -72.62
CA PHE A 34 33.86 20.46 -71.22
C PHE A 34 33.91 18.94 -71.06
N ILE A 35 35.00 18.44 -70.45
CA ILE A 35 35.23 17.01 -70.20
C ILE A 35 34.95 16.64 -68.74
N GLY A 36 34.30 15.49 -68.51
CA GLY A 36 33.94 15.04 -67.16
C GLY A 36 32.69 15.69 -66.57
N THR A 37 31.79 16.23 -67.39
CA THR A 37 30.47 16.70 -66.95
C THR A 37 29.54 15.51 -66.59
N PRO A 38 28.58 15.68 -65.65
CA PRO A 38 28.33 16.85 -64.81
C PRO A 38 29.35 16.99 -63.66
N TYR A 39 29.67 18.23 -63.30
CA TYR A 39 30.60 18.53 -62.20
C TYR A 39 29.87 18.68 -60.86
N TYR A 40 30.38 18.00 -59.83
CA TYR A 40 29.92 18.13 -58.46
C TYR A 40 31.08 18.56 -57.54
N GLY A 41 30.84 19.56 -56.70
CA GLY A 41 31.79 20.05 -55.71
C GLY A 41 31.20 20.00 -54.30
N TYR A 42 32.07 19.93 -53.30
CA TYR A 42 31.67 19.95 -51.89
C TYR A 42 32.51 20.99 -51.14
N VAL A 43 31.83 21.87 -50.38
CA VAL A 43 32.47 22.78 -49.43
C VAL A 43 32.04 22.33 -48.04
N TYR A 44 33.01 21.89 -47.23
CA TYR A 44 32.74 21.52 -45.85
C TYR A 44 32.74 22.77 -44.95
N GLU A 45 32.09 22.70 -43.78
CA GLU A 45 31.97 23.85 -42.88
C GLU A 45 33.32 24.35 -42.30
N ASP A 46 34.33 23.48 -42.26
CA ASP A 46 35.72 23.79 -41.90
C ASP A 46 36.59 24.35 -43.07
N THR A 47 36.05 24.39 -44.30
CA THR A 47 36.81 24.74 -45.50
C THR A 47 37.22 26.22 -45.48
N LEU A 48 38.52 26.47 -45.62
CA LEU A 48 39.08 27.83 -45.58
C LEU A 48 38.72 28.64 -46.82
N ALA A 49 38.47 29.95 -46.62
CA ALA A 49 38.34 30.89 -47.72
C ALA A 49 39.66 30.99 -48.51
N GLY A 50 39.58 30.84 -49.83
CA GLY A 50 40.70 30.70 -50.76
C GLY A 50 40.96 29.26 -51.21
N SER A 51 40.36 28.24 -50.58
CA SER A 51 40.53 26.84 -51.00
C SER A 51 39.85 26.55 -52.35
N GLU A 52 40.54 25.78 -53.18
CA GLU A 52 39.97 25.16 -54.39
C GLU A 52 38.94 24.10 -54.00
N VAL A 53 37.78 24.12 -54.67
CA VAL A 53 36.67 23.18 -54.49
C VAL A 53 36.70 22.08 -55.55
N LEU A 54 36.97 22.47 -56.81
CA LEU A 54 37.22 21.58 -57.95
C LEU A 54 37.81 22.37 -59.13
N THR A 55 38.53 21.69 -60.02
CA THR A 55 38.89 22.22 -61.34
C THR A 55 37.95 21.67 -62.42
N VAL A 56 37.34 22.55 -63.21
CA VAL A 56 36.66 22.18 -64.46
C VAL A 56 37.65 22.23 -65.63
N VAL A 57 37.47 21.38 -66.64
CA VAL A 57 38.35 21.33 -67.81
C VAL A 57 37.51 21.31 -69.07
N ALA A 58 37.79 22.24 -69.97
CA ALA A 58 37.40 22.16 -71.37
C ALA A 58 38.63 21.90 -72.25
N LEU A 59 38.40 21.30 -73.42
CA LEU A 59 39.37 21.15 -74.49
C LEU A 59 38.90 21.91 -75.72
N ASP A 60 39.83 22.40 -76.53
CA ASP A 60 39.55 22.95 -77.86
C ASP A 60 38.90 21.85 -78.71
N GLY A 61 37.90 22.22 -79.52
CA GLY A 61 37.20 21.27 -80.39
C GLY A 61 38.00 20.84 -81.62
N ASP A 62 38.95 21.66 -82.06
CA ASP A 62 39.66 21.54 -83.34
C ASP A 62 41.01 20.80 -83.23
N ARG A 63 41.71 20.61 -84.35
CA ARG A 63 42.81 19.63 -84.48
C ARG A 63 44.08 20.18 -85.11
N GLY A 64 44.93 20.76 -84.25
CA GLY A 64 46.38 20.81 -84.49
C GLY A 64 47.08 22.06 -83.96
N LYS A 65 46.32 23.09 -83.61
CA LYS A 65 46.79 24.33 -82.98
C LYS A 65 45.78 24.77 -81.91
N PRO A 66 45.71 24.08 -80.75
CA PRO A 66 44.72 24.42 -79.73
C PRO A 66 44.92 25.87 -79.24
N ASN A 67 43.83 26.62 -79.21
CA ASN A 67 43.77 27.97 -78.66
C ASN A 67 43.76 27.95 -77.12
N SER A 68 44.07 29.09 -76.51
CA SER A 68 44.02 29.26 -75.06
C SER A 68 42.57 29.37 -74.60
N ILE A 69 42.12 28.44 -73.75
CA ILE A 69 40.76 28.50 -73.18
C ILE A 69 40.77 29.42 -71.96
N HIS A 70 39.84 30.37 -71.95
CA HIS A 70 39.54 31.22 -70.81
C HIS A 70 38.18 30.86 -70.18
N TYR A 71 38.20 30.71 -68.85
CA TYR A 71 37.06 30.33 -68.03
C TYR A 71 36.48 31.53 -67.27
N CYS A 72 35.15 31.60 -67.14
CA CYS A 72 34.47 32.54 -66.24
C CYS A 72 33.16 31.96 -65.68
N ILE A 73 32.76 32.40 -64.49
CA ILE A 73 31.42 32.11 -63.94
C ILE A 73 30.47 33.20 -64.42
N VAL A 74 29.46 32.81 -65.20
CA VAL A 74 28.49 33.75 -65.81
C VAL A 74 27.29 33.99 -64.89
N ASN A 75 26.91 32.99 -64.09
CA ASN A 75 25.84 33.11 -63.10
C ASN A 75 26.02 32.09 -61.96
N GLY A 76 25.33 32.31 -60.84
CA GLY A 76 25.17 31.34 -59.75
C GLY A 76 26.08 31.54 -58.54
N SER A 77 27.23 32.23 -58.67
CA SER A 77 28.21 32.32 -57.58
C SER A 77 27.80 33.23 -56.41
N GLU A 78 26.98 34.25 -56.64
CA GLU A 78 26.59 35.27 -55.65
C GLU A 78 27.80 35.92 -54.92
N GLY A 79 28.95 35.98 -55.60
CA GLY A 79 30.22 36.43 -55.02
C GLY A 79 30.74 35.54 -53.89
N SER A 80 30.32 34.27 -53.82
CA SER A 80 30.83 33.25 -52.89
C SER A 80 31.91 32.36 -53.51
N PHE A 81 32.00 32.33 -54.85
CA PHE A 81 32.95 31.51 -55.62
C PHE A 81 33.59 32.34 -56.73
N GLU A 82 34.87 32.06 -57.00
CA GLU A 82 35.62 32.57 -58.15
C GLU A 82 36.14 31.40 -59.01
N ILE A 83 36.67 31.71 -60.21
CA ILE A 83 37.32 30.71 -61.07
C ILE A 83 38.63 31.25 -61.64
N GLY A 84 39.68 30.44 -61.60
CA GLY A 84 40.97 30.74 -62.21
C GLY A 84 40.83 30.81 -63.74
N ASN A 85 41.08 31.98 -64.32
CA ASN A 85 40.72 32.29 -65.69
C ASN A 85 41.38 31.39 -66.75
N THR A 86 42.55 30.81 -66.49
CA THR A 86 43.24 29.85 -67.38
C THR A 86 43.35 28.44 -66.81
N THR A 87 43.09 28.25 -65.51
CA THR A 87 43.22 26.94 -64.85
C THR A 87 41.91 26.16 -64.77
N GLY A 88 40.76 26.85 -64.78
CA GLY A 88 39.45 26.23 -64.52
C GLY A 88 39.21 25.86 -63.04
N ALA A 89 40.16 26.17 -62.15
CA ALA A 89 40.06 25.94 -60.70
C ALA A 89 39.00 26.87 -60.08
N ILE A 90 37.96 26.31 -59.48
CA ILE A 90 36.89 27.04 -58.79
C ILE A 90 37.21 27.06 -57.29
N SER A 91 37.36 28.25 -56.72
CA SER A 91 37.68 28.45 -55.30
C SER A 91 36.55 29.13 -54.54
N VAL A 92 36.41 28.81 -53.26
CA VAL A 92 35.43 29.45 -52.36
C VAL A 92 36.06 30.70 -51.72
N ILE A 93 35.43 31.87 -51.86
CA ILE A 93 36.01 33.17 -51.45
C ILE A 93 35.37 33.77 -50.19
N LYS A 94 34.32 33.15 -49.66
CA LYS A 94 33.73 33.45 -48.34
C LYS A 94 34.00 32.28 -47.40
N SER A 95 33.90 32.50 -46.09
CA SER A 95 33.85 31.36 -45.17
C SER A 95 32.52 30.60 -45.31
N PRO A 96 32.47 29.28 -45.03
CA PRO A 96 31.26 28.47 -45.16
C PRO A 96 30.05 29.07 -44.40
N ASN A 97 30.29 29.61 -43.20
CA ASN A 97 29.26 30.26 -42.37
C ASN A 97 28.69 31.58 -42.95
N GLN A 98 29.22 32.06 -44.08
CA GLN A 98 28.70 33.20 -44.85
C GLN A 98 27.99 32.77 -46.15
N LEU A 99 27.98 31.48 -46.47
CA LEU A 99 27.21 30.92 -47.57
C LEU A 99 25.73 30.89 -47.19
N LYS A 100 24.85 31.26 -48.13
CA LYS A 100 23.41 31.46 -47.89
C LYS A 100 22.53 30.36 -48.46
N LYS A 101 23.13 29.31 -49.00
CA LYS A 101 22.47 28.18 -49.65
C LYS A 101 23.24 26.90 -49.38
N GLU A 102 22.52 25.80 -49.17
CA GLU A 102 23.10 24.46 -49.19
C GLU A 102 23.62 24.05 -50.57
N VAL A 103 23.08 24.63 -51.65
CA VAL A 103 23.43 24.28 -53.03
C VAL A 103 23.62 25.54 -53.87
N TYR A 104 24.73 25.57 -54.62
CA TYR A 104 25.09 26.60 -55.59
C TYR A 104 25.23 25.97 -56.98
N GLU A 105 24.34 26.33 -57.89
CA GLU A 105 24.39 25.94 -59.31
C GLU A 105 25.13 27.03 -60.10
N LEU A 106 26.42 26.81 -60.35
CA LEU A 106 27.25 27.75 -61.11
C LEU A 106 27.11 27.45 -62.61
N LYS A 107 26.78 28.47 -63.41
CA LYS A 107 26.89 28.40 -64.87
C LYS A 107 28.27 28.91 -65.28
N VAL A 108 29.17 27.98 -65.60
CA VAL A 108 30.53 28.28 -66.06
C VAL A 108 30.56 28.35 -67.58
N GLN A 109 31.32 29.29 -68.12
CA GLN A 109 31.63 29.43 -69.54
C GLN A 109 33.11 29.13 -69.77
N ALA A 110 33.41 28.36 -70.81
CA ALA A 110 34.73 28.25 -71.42
C ALA A 110 34.67 28.93 -72.79
N SER A 111 35.67 29.74 -73.14
CA SER A 111 35.76 30.43 -74.42
C SER A 111 37.17 30.32 -74.98
N GLU A 112 37.31 30.09 -76.29
CA GLU A 112 38.62 30.15 -76.94
C GLU A 112 39.07 31.61 -77.12
N VAL A 113 40.35 31.85 -76.89
CA VAL A 113 41.01 33.14 -77.11
C VAL A 113 42.10 32.97 -78.17
N SER A 114 41.91 33.68 -79.28
CA SER A 114 42.87 33.72 -80.39
C SER A 114 44.16 34.45 -80.04
N GLN A 115 45.21 34.29 -80.85
CA GLN A 115 46.50 34.96 -80.64
C GLN A 115 46.46 36.50 -80.72
N GLU A 116 45.40 37.08 -81.30
CA GLU A 116 45.17 38.53 -81.33
C GLU A 116 44.25 39.02 -80.19
N GLY A 117 43.76 38.11 -79.34
CA GLY A 117 42.93 38.40 -78.17
C GLY A 117 41.42 38.41 -78.41
N ASP A 118 40.98 38.28 -79.66
CA ASP A 118 39.55 38.13 -79.98
C ASP A 118 39.02 36.76 -79.53
N VAL A 119 37.79 36.77 -79.01
CA VAL A 119 37.08 35.60 -78.48
C VAL A 119 36.16 35.04 -79.57
N SER A 120 36.47 33.86 -80.09
CA SER A 120 35.80 33.26 -81.25
C SER A 120 34.51 32.52 -80.88
N VAL A 121 34.63 31.50 -80.02
CA VAL A 121 33.54 30.57 -79.68
C VAL A 121 33.55 30.27 -78.19
N HIS A 122 32.40 29.82 -77.67
CA HIS A 122 32.24 29.50 -76.26
C HIS A 122 31.22 28.37 -76.02
N ALA A 123 31.37 27.70 -74.89
CA ALA A 123 30.46 26.67 -74.40
C ALA A 123 30.15 26.88 -72.91
N PHE A 124 29.13 26.18 -72.41
CA PHE A 124 28.69 26.28 -71.02
C PHE A 124 28.62 24.91 -70.34
N ALA A 125 28.99 24.87 -69.05
CA ALA A 125 28.73 23.76 -68.15
C ALA A 125 28.01 24.24 -66.89
N MET A 126 27.22 23.34 -66.30
CA MET A 126 26.66 23.52 -64.96
C MET A 126 27.57 22.80 -63.96
N VAL A 127 27.94 23.49 -62.89
CA VAL A 127 28.69 22.95 -61.75
C VAL A 127 27.80 23.06 -60.51
N THR A 128 27.54 21.93 -59.85
CA THR A 128 26.73 21.90 -58.63
C THR A 128 27.64 21.79 -57.42
N ILE A 129 27.79 22.87 -56.66
CA ILE A 129 28.53 22.86 -55.40
C ILE A 129 27.54 22.71 -54.25
N ARG A 130 27.74 21.72 -53.39
CA ARG A 130 26.96 21.52 -52.16
C ARG A 130 27.77 21.91 -50.93
N VAL A 131 27.19 22.70 -50.04
CA VAL A 131 27.72 22.95 -48.70
C VAL A 131 27.39 21.73 -47.83
N VAL A 132 28.38 21.19 -47.13
CA VAL A 132 28.27 19.97 -46.34
C VAL A 132 28.63 20.27 -44.90
N ASP A 133 27.63 20.15 -44.05
CA ASP A 133 27.76 20.16 -42.60
C ASP A 133 28.50 18.90 -42.11
N LEU A 134 29.47 19.08 -41.21
CA LEU A 134 30.22 18.01 -40.59
C LEU A 134 29.57 17.65 -39.25
N ASN A 135 29.54 16.36 -38.92
CA ASN A 135 29.07 15.91 -37.60
C ASN A 135 30.24 16.04 -36.63
N ASN A 136 30.35 17.16 -35.90
CA ASN A 136 31.48 17.44 -35.02
C ASN A 136 31.16 18.24 -33.73
N HIS A 137 29.94 18.78 -33.54
CA HIS A 137 29.51 19.43 -32.29
C HIS A 137 28.54 18.54 -31.48
N PRO A 138 29.02 17.65 -30.60
CA PRO A 138 28.16 16.70 -29.89
C PRO A 138 27.05 17.38 -29.06
N PRO A 139 25.81 16.82 -29.03
CA PRO A 139 24.71 17.36 -28.22
C PRO A 139 25.15 17.64 -26.79
N THR A 140 25.03 18.88 -26.33
CA THR A 140 25.57 19.34 -25.04
C THR A 140 24.47 19.88 -24.15
N PHE A 141 24.50 19.53 -22.85
CA PHE A 141 23.57 20.04 -21.84
C PHE A 141 24.05 21.33 -21.20
N TYR A 142 23.14 22.27 -20.99
CA TYR A 142 23.36 23.60 -20.44
C TYR A 142 22.39 23.88 -19.30
N GLY A 143 22.87 24.55 -18.25
CA GLY A 143 22.06 25.18 -17.20
C GLY A 143 22.17 26.71 -17.27
N GLU A 144 21.73 27.39 -16.21
CA GLU A 144 21.74 28.87 -16.15
C GLU A 144 23.12 29.50 -16.34
N ASN A 145 24.19 28.77 -16.02
CA ASN A 145 25.57 29.25 -16.02
C ASN A 145 26.43 28.68 -17.17
N GLY A 146 25.80 28.11 -18.21
CA GLY A 146 26.49 27.49 -19.35
C GLY A 146 26.51 25.94 -19.29
N PRO A 147 27.47 25.27 -19.94
CA PRO A 147 27.53 23.81 -20.03
C PRO A 147 27.52 23.15 -18.64
N GLN A 148 26.61 22.19 -18.43
CA GLN A 148 26.36 21.60 -17.12
C GLN A 148 25.97 20.11 -17.23
N ASN A 149 26.72 19.26 -16.53
CA ASN A 149 26.57 17.80 -16.54
C ASN A 149 25.86 17.24 -15.29
N ARG A 150 25.32 18.09 -14.42
CA ARG A 150 24.59 17.69 -13.21
C ARG A 150 23.54 18.74 -12.85
N PHE A 151 22.29 18.32 -12.76
CA PHE A 151 21.15 19.13 -12.35
C PHE A 151 20.57 18.57 -11.06
N GLU A 152 20.24 19.45 -10.12
CA GLU A 152 19.60 19.06 -8.86
C GLU A 152 18.25 19.75 -8.70
N LEU A 153 17.29 19.03 -8.12
CA LEU A 153 16.01 19.57 -7.69
C LEU A 153 15.70 19.06 -6.28
N THR A 154 15.03 19.88 -5.48
CA THR A 154 14.37 19.47 -4.25
C THR A 154 12.86 19.64 -4.45
N MET A 155 12.07 18.61 -4.18
CA MET A 155 10.61 18.61 -4.34
C MET A 155 9.94 17.71 -3.30
N TYR A 156 8.67 17.96 -2.99
CA TYR A 156 7.89 17.04 -2.17
C TYR A 156 7.62 15.72 -2.89
N GLU A 157 7.38 14.68 -2.11
CA GLU A 157 6.90 13.39 -2.58
C GLU A 157 5.41 13.41 -2.99
N HIS A 158 4.91 12.27 -3.48
CA HIS A 158 3.54 12.10 -4.02
C HIS A 158 3.02 13.29 -4.88
N PRO A 159 3.83 13.85 -5.80
CA PRO A 159 3.40 14.96 -6.65
C PRO A 159 2.31 14.50 -7.63
N PRO A 160 1.35 15.36 -8.03
CA PRO A 160 0.31 14.99 -8.98
C PRO A 160 0.88 14.54 -10.34
N GLU A 161 0.31 13.46 -10.89
CA GLU A 161 0.73 12.93 -12.20
C GLU A 161 0.52 13.96 -13.31
N GLY A 162 1.51 14.08 -14.19
CA GLY A 162 1.57 15.16 -15.18
C GLY A 162 2.16 16.49 -14.67
N GLU A 163 2.57 16.61 -13.41
CA GLU A 163 3.31 17.79 -12.93
C GLU A 163 4.64 17.94 -13.68
N ILE A 164 4.97 19.19 -14.04
CA ILE A 164 6.22 19.58 -14.68
C ILE A 164 7.19 20.06 -13.59
N LEU A 165 8.41 19.52 -13.58
CA LEU A 165 9.46 19.85 -12.60
C LEU A 165 10.11 21.23 -12.87
N ARG A 166 9.35 22.31 -12.65
CA ARG A 166 9.69 23.70 -13.05
C ARG A 166 10.99 24.27 -12.47
N GLY A 167 11.56 23.68 -11.42
CA GLY A 167 12.85 24.08 -10.87
C GLY A 167 14.05 23.69 -11.74
N LEU A 168 13.87 22.75 -12.69
CA LEU A 168 14.92 22.32 -13.61
C LEU A 168 14.94 23.21 -14.85
N LYS A 169 15.95 24.08 -14.95
CA LYS A 169 16.29 24.80 -16.19
C LYS A 169 17.39 24.05 -16.92
N ILE A 170 16.98 23.18 -17.83
CA ILE A 170 17.86 22.36 -18.66
C ILE A 170 17.63 22.77 -20.12
N THR A 171 18.65 23.28 -20.78
CA THR A 171 18.70 23.36 -22.24
C THR A 171 19.61 22.26 -22.76
N VAL A 172 19.30 21.73 -23.93
CA VAL A 172 20.23 20.89 -24.70
C VAL A 172 20.37 21.51 -26.09
N ASN A 173 21.62 21.65 -26.54
CA ASN A 173 21.94 22.22 -27.85
C ASN A 173 22.97 21.35 -28.57
N ASP A 174 22.73 21.20 -29.87
CA ASP A 174 23.64 20.63 -30.86
C ASP A 174 23.83 21.69 -31.96
N SER A 175 25.09 21.97 -32.31
CA SER A 175 25.46 23.13 -33.13
C SER A 175 25.69 22.78 -34.61
N ASP A 176 25.62 21.50 -34.97
CA ASP A 176 25.68 21.03 -36.36
C ASP A 176 24.34 21.35 -37.08
N GLN A 177 24.09 20.84 -38.29
CA GLN A 177 22.90 21.19 -39.08
C GLN A 177 22.10 19.99 -39.60
N GLY A 178 20.78 20.19 -39.66
CA GLY A 178 19.83 19.34 -40.40
C GLY A 178 19.68 17.92 -39.86
N ALA A 179 20.52 17.00 -40.32
CA ALA A 179 20.49 15.60 -39.91
C ALA A 179 21.49 15.29 -38.78
N ASN A 180 22.60 16.03 -38.73
CA ASN A 180 23.65 15.89 -37.73
C ASN A 180 23.11 16.33 -36.37
N ALA A 181 22.62 17.57 -36.28
CA ALA A 181 22.02 18.15 -35.08
C ALA A 181 20.64 17.59 -34.67
N LYS A 182 20.34 16.34 -34.98
CA LYS A 182 19.06 15.69 -34.66
C LYS A 182 19.27 14.51 -33.71
N PHE A 183 18.90 14.71 -32.44
CA PHE A 183 19.12 13.72 -31.37
C PHE A 183 17.84 13.36 -30.60
N ASN A 184 17.86 12.20 -29.96
CA ASN A 184 16.83 11.77 -29.01
C ASN A 184 17.27 12.04 -27.58
N LEU A 185 16.31 12.46 -26.75
CA LEU A 185 16.45 12.55 -25.30
C LEU A 185 15.83 11.33 -24.63
N ARG A 186 16.54 10.79 -23.64
CA ARG A 186 16.10 9.67 -22.78
C ARG A 186 16.47 9.93 -21.34
N LEU A 187 15.66 9.41 -20.43
CA LEU A 187 15.96 9.36 -19.00
C LEU A 187 16.24 7.91 -18.61
N VAL A 188 17.36 7.66 -17.95
CA VAL A 188 17.82 6.32 -17.56
C VAL A 188 18.00 6.28 -16.04
N GLY A 189 17.28 5.40 -15.35
CA GLY A 189 17.24 5.33 -13.89
C GLY A 189 16.05 4.49 -13.43
N PRO A 190 15.50 4.74 -12.23
CA PRO A 190 14.23 4.16 -11.77
C PRO A 190 13.12 4.26 -12.83
N GLY A 191 12.68 3.11 -13.36
CA GLY A 191 11.80 3.07 -14.54
C GLY A 191 10.40 3.62 -14.27
N GLY A 192 9.87 4.43 -15.19
CA GLY A 192 8.47 4.86 -15.20
C GLY A 192 8.08 5.95 -14.20
N ILE A 193 9.02 6.52 -13.44
CA ILE A 193 8.72 7.60 -12.47
C ILE A 193 8.51 8.94 -13.18
N PHE A 194 9.39 9.29 -14.12
CA PHE A 194 9.33 10.53 -14.89
C PHE A 194 9.54 10.28 -16.40
N ARG A 195 8.94 11.13 -17.24
CA ARG A 195 9.29 11.27 -18.67
C ARG A 195 10.05 12.56 -18.92
N VAL A 196 10.79 12.59 -20.03
CA VAL A 196 11.40 13.80 -20.61
C VAL A 196 10.64 14.22 -21.87
N VAL A 197 10.42 15.53 -22.01
CA VAL A 197 9.73 16.14 -23.15
C VAL A 197 10.52 17.39 -23.60
N PRO A 198 10.84 17.55 -24.90
CA PRO A 198 10.58 16.62 -26.00
C PRO A 198 11.42 15.33 -25.93
N GLN A 199 11.03 14.30 -26.69
CA GLN A 199 11.83 13.06 -26.83
C GLN A 199 12.80 13.09 -28.02
N THR A 200 12.55 13.94 -29.02
CA THR A 200 13.43 14.18 -30.17
C THR A 200 13.61 15.68 -30.35
N VAL A 201 14.83 16.12 -30.60
CA VAL A 201 15.24 17.52 -30.75
C VAL A 201 15.88 17.71 -32.12
N LEU A 202 15.85 18.94 -32.61
CA LEU A 202 16.63 19.43 -33.75
C LEU A 202 17.30 20.74 -33.29
N ASN A 203 18.63 20.79 -33.33
CA ASN A 203 19.46 21.86 -32.78
C ASN A 203 19.25 22.09 -31.27
N GLU A 204 18.35 23.01 -30.88
CA GLU A 204 18.14 23.42 -29.48
C GLU A 204 16.76 23.00 -28.95
N ALA A 205 16.70 22.54 -27.70
CA ALA A 205 15.45 22.47 -26.94
C ALA A 205 15.65 22.73 -25.44
N GLN A 206 14.63 23.31 -24.80
CA GLN A 206 14.47 23.23 -23.35
C GLN A 206 13.90 21.85 -22.99
N VAL A 207 14.56 21.17 -22.05
CA VAL A 207 14.16 19.84 -21.58
C VAL A 207 13.26 19.99 -20.36
N THR A 208 12.01 19.55 -20.51
CA THR A 208 11.06 19.46 -19.38
C THR A 208 11.01 18.02 -18.86
N VAL A 209 10.98 17.87 -17.54
CA VAL A 209 10.78 16.59 -16.85
C VAL A 209 9.37 16.60 -16.26
N ILE A 210 8.63 15.50 -16.43
CA ILE A 210 7.21 15.38 -16.07
C ILE A 210 6.98 14.09 -15.26
N VAL A 211 6.20 14.17 -14.18
CA VAL A 211 5.76 13.02 -13.36
C VAL A 211 4.88 12.09 -14.19
N GLU A 212 5.20 10.79 -14.20
CA GLU A 212 4.39 9.72 -14.82
C GLU A 212 3.73 8.80 -13.78
N ASN A 213 4.41 8.50 -12.67
CA ASN A 213 3.90 7.62 -11.62
C ASN A 213 4.16 8.26 -10.25
N SER A 214 3.10 8.81 -9.65
CA SER A 214 3.19 9.50 -8.36
C SER A 214 3.57 8.55 -7.23
N ALA A 215 2.95 7.36 -7.19
CA ALA A 215 3.14 6.33 -6.16
C ALA A 215 4.49 5.56 -6.26
N ALA A 216 5.41 6.03 -7.10
CA ALA A 216 6.82 5.60 -7.10
C ALA A 216 7.76 6.67 -6.52
N ILE A 217 7.23 7.85 -6.19
CA ILE A 217 7.93 8.98 -5.56
C ILE A 217 7.49 8.99 -4.08
N ASP A 218 8.04 8.05 -3.31
CA ASP A 218 7.83 7.92 -1.86
C ASP A 218 9.17 8.05 -1.12
N TYR A 219 9.18 8.85 -0.06
CA TYR A 219 10.39 9.33 0.62
C TYR A 219 10.93 8.29 1.61
N GLU A 220 10.06 7.56 2.30
CA GLU A 220 10.36 6.46 3.24
C GLU A 220 11.25 5.41 2.59
N LYS A 221 11.02 5.16 1.30
CA LYS A 221 11.78 4.24 0.45
C LYS A 221 12.96 4.91 -0.26
N PHE A 222 12.79 6.13 -0.82
CA PHE A 222 13.79 6.75 -1.69
C PHE A 222 13.98 8.27 -1.50
N LYS A 223 14.52 8.68 -0.35
CA LYS A 223 14.92 10.08 -0.02
C LYS A 223 15.72 10.83 -1.11
N VAL A 224 16.42 10.13 -2.01
CA VAL A 224 17.04 10.71 -3.22
C VAL A 224 16.86 9.78 -4.42
N LEU A 225 16.26 10.29 -5.50
CA LEU A 225 16.15 9.62 -6.80
C LEU A 225 17.23 10.16 -7.74
N THR A 226 17.95 9.27 -8.44
CA THR A 226 19.03 9.65 -9.37
C THR A 226 18.80 9.03 -10.74
N PHE A 227 18.94 9.85 -11.78
CA PHE A 227 18.79 9.47 -13.18
C PHE A 227 19.96 10.01 -14.00
N LYS A 228 20.17 9.43 -15.18
CA LYS A 228 21.00 10.00 -16.24
C LYS A 228 20.10 10.48 -17.37
N LEU A 229 20.11 11.78 -17.61
CA LEU A 229 19.57 12.38 -18.83
C LEU A 229 20.60 12.13 -19.94
N LEU A 230 20.15 11.61 -21.07
CA LEU A 230 20.98 11.07 -22.15
C LEU A 230 20.50 11.61 -23.49
N ALA A 231 21.37 12.34 -24.19
CA ALA A 231 21.17 12.75 -25.59
C ALA A 231 21.95 11.81 -26.52
N ILE A 232 21.34 11.37 -27.62
CA ILE A 232 21.98 10.50 -28.64
C ILE A 232 21.52 10.91 -30.04
N GLU A 233 22.45 11.16 -30.94
CA GLU A 233 22.17 11.47 -32.35
C GLU A 233 21.37 10.39 -33.11
N MET A 234 20.68 10.84 -34.15
CA MET A 234 19.87 10.03 -35.05
C MET A 234 20.33 10.19 -36.49
N ASN A 235 20.31 9.09 -37.25
CA ASN A 235 20.54 9.06 -38.70
C ASN A 235 21.98 9.40 -39.15
N THR A 236 22.86 9.81 -38.23
CA THR A 236 24.30 9.95 -38.42
C THR A 236 25.01 8.58 -38.42
N PRO A 237 26.12 8.41 -39.16
CA PRO A 237 26.86 7.15 -39.22
C PRO A 237 27.75 6.94 -37.99
N GLU A 238 28.46 7.99 -37.59
CA GLU A 238 29.05 8.14 -36.26
C GLU A 238 28.05 8.91 -35.41
N LYS A 239 27.84 8.50 -34.16
CA LYS A 239 26.84 9.10 -33.26
C LYS A 239 27.52 9.56 -32.00
N PHE A 240 27.57 10.87 -31.76
CA PHE A 240 27.89 11.32 -30.43
C PHE A 240 26.68 11.20 -29.51
N SER A 241 26.99 11.25 -28.21
CA SER A 241 26.03 11.21 -27.13
C SER A 241 26.63 11.88 -25.91
N SER A 242 25.79 12.52 -25.11
CA SER A 242 26.18 13.12 -23.85
C SER A 242 25.26 12.70 -22.72
N THR A 243 25.76 12.82 -21.49
CA THR A 243 24.98 12.54 -20.29
C THR A 243 25.09 13.67 -19.29
N ALA A 244 23.97 13.95 -18.62
CA ALA A 244 23.93 14.74 -17.41
C ALA A 244 23.25 13.95 -16.28
N ASP A 245 23.77 14.03 -15.07
CA ASP A 245 23.13 13.48 -13.89
C ASP A 245 21.95 14.37 -13.47
N LEU A 246 20.78 13.76 -13.23
CA LEU A 246 19.62 14.41 -12.65
C LEU A 246 19.40 13.83 -11.25
N VAL A 247 19.59 14.66 -10.22
CA VAL A 247 19.46 14.28 -8.81
C VAL A 247 18.24 14.97 -8.21
N ILE A 248 17.22 14.20 -7.87
CA ILE A 248 15.99 14.70 -7.25
C ILE A 248 16.02 14.30 -5.78
N ARG A 249 16.04 15.30 -4.90
CA ARG A 249 15.99 15.16 -3.45
C ARG A 249 14.53 15.26 -3.03
N LEU A 250 14.00 14.23 -2.40
CA LEU A 250 12.63 14.27 -1.92
C LEU A 250 12.58 15.04 -0.58
N LEU A 251 11.51 15.80 -0.42
CA LEU A 251 11.04 16.31 0.85
C LEU A 251 9.89 15.43 1.30
N ASP A 252 10.10 14.86 2.47
CA ASP A 252 9.12 14.23 3.35
C ASP A 252 7.83 15.08 3.45
N THR A 253 6.69 14.41 3.44
CA THR A 253 5.38 14.97 3.78
C THR A 253 4.70 14.07 4.79
N ASN A 254 3.92 14.63 5.70
CA ASN A 254 3.08 13.83 6.59
C ASN A 254 2.02 13.08 5.76
N ASP A 255 2.27 11.82 5.41
CA ASP A 255 1.47 11.02 4.49
C ASP A 255 1.03 9.68 5.12
N ASN A 256 1.85 9.09 6.01
CA ASN A 256 1.53 7.87 6.74
C ASN A 256 0.61 8.14 7.96
N VAL A 257 0.52 7.17 8.87
CA VAL A 257 -0.15 7.27 10.18
C VAL A 257 0.63 6.45 11.22
N PRO A 258 0.60 6.82 12.51
CA PRO A 258 1.30 6.06 13.54
C PRO A 258 0.74 4.64 13.60
N LYS A 259 1.58 3.61 13.49
CA LYS A 259 1.12 2.21 13.38
C LYS A 259 1.59 1.36 14.54
N PHE A 260 0.66 0.81 15.32
CA PHE A 260 0.96 -0.15 16.39
C PHE A 260 1.62 -1.44 15.87
N SER A 261 2.46 -2.05 16.71
CA SER A 261 3.09 -3.35 16.44
C SER A 261 2.10 -4.52 16.44
N SER A 262 0.95 -4.34 17.09
CA SER A 262 -0.14 -5.31 17.23
C SER A 262 -1.48 -4.58 17.29
N ASP A 263 -2.54 -5.14 16.70
CA ASP A 263 -3.90 -4.58 16.79
C ASP A 263 -4.46 -4.64 18.23
N TYR A 264 -3.94 -5.56 19.04
CA TYR A 264 -4.28 -5.72 20.45
C TYR A 264 -3.08 -6.13 21.31
N TYR A 265 -3.14 -5.81 22.60
CA TYR A 265 -2.18 -6.18 23.63
C TYR A 265 -2.88 -6.87 24.81
N ILE A 266 -2.23 -7.84 25.43
CA ILE A 266 -2.77 -8.59 26.58
C ILE A 266 -1.78 -8.49 27.74
N ALA A 267 -2.28 -8.10 28.91
CA ALA A 267 -1.53 -7.95 30.15
C ALA A 267 -2.16 -8.76 31.29
N ARG A 268 -1.33 -9.16 32.27
CA ARG A 268 -1.78 -9.79 33.52
C ARG A 268 -1.07 -9.13 34.69
N ILE A 269 -1.82 -8.74 35.73
CA ILE A 269 -1.29 -8.01 36.89
C ILE A 269 -1.94 -8.51 38.20
N PRO A 270 -1.18 -8.89 39.24
CA PRO A 270 -1.73 -9.21 40.57
C PRO A 270 -2.50 -8.04 41.15
N GLU A 271 -3.63 -8.30 41.82
CA GLU A 271 -4.46 -7.21 42.39
C GLU A 271 -3.75 -6.42 43.48
N ASN A 272 -2.97 -7.12 44.32
CA ASN A 272 -2.13 -6.54 45.36
C ASN A 272 -0.93 -5.72 44.83
N SER A 273 -0.84 -5.50 43.51
CA SER A 273 0.13 -4.61 42.89
C SER A 273 -0.12 -3.17 43.33
N PRO A 274 0.89 -2.46 43.88
CA PRO A 274 0.70 -1.08 44.33
C PRO A 274 0.35 -0.14 43.17
N GLY A 275 -0.35 0.95 43.48
CA GLY A 275 -0.62 2.04 42.54
C GLY A 275 0.68 2.61 41.95
N GLY A 276 0.74 2.74 40.62
CA GLY A 276 1.96 3.10 39.88
C GLY A 276 2.77 1.89 39.35
N SER A 277 2.31 0.66 39.54
CA SER A 277 2.89 -0.56 38.96
C SER A 277 2.82 -0.57 37.43
N ASN A 278 3.89 -1.02 36.78
CA ASN A 278 3.94 -1.25 35.33
C ASN A 278 2.97 -2.39 34.94
N VAL A 279 2.17 -2.19 33.88
CA VAL A 279 1.21 -3.18 33.37
C VAL A 279 1.71 -3.81 32.07
N VAL A 280 1.97 -3.01 31.05
CA VAL A 280 2.41 -3.44 29.71
C VAL A 280 3.03 -2.26 28.97
N ALA A 281 3.93 -2.52 28.03
CA ALA A 281 4.39 -1.52 27.06
C ALA A 281 3.74 -1.80 25.70
N VAL A 282 3.08 -0.79 25.13
CA VAL A 282 2.65 -0.79 23.74
C VAL A 282 3.63 0.01 22.89
N THR A 283 3.69 -0.27 21.59
CA THR A 283 4.61 0.43 20.68
C THR A 283 3.93 0.66 19.35
N ALA A 284 3.93 1.91 18.90
CA ALA A 284 3.61 2.32 17.54
C ALA A 284 4.81 3.02 16.91
N THR A 285 4.93 2.88 15.60
CA THR A 285 5.94 3.53 14.76
C THR A 285 5.23 4.29 13.66
N ASP A 286 5.58 5.56 13.51
CA ASP A 286 5.30 6.34 12.31
C ASP A 286 6.61 6.46 11.52
N PRO A 287 6.62 6.24 10.19
CA PRO A 287 7.85 6.25 9.41
C PRO A 287 8.29 7.66 8.95
N ASP A 288 7.40 8.66 9.02
CA ASP A 288 7.62 10.03 8.52
C ASP A 288 8.71 10.76 9.34
N SER A 289 9.33 11.80 8.79
CA SER A 289 10.50 12.42 9.44
C SER A 289 10.18 13.48 10.50
N GLY A 290 11.09 13.58 11.47
CA GLY A 290 11.16 14.73 12.38
C GLY A 290 10.01 14.76 13.38
N LEU A 291 9.09 15.72 13.21
CA LEU A 291 7.93 15.88 14.09
C LEU A 291 6.77 14.97 13.68
N TRP A 292 6.62 14.65 12.40
CA TRP A 292 5.55 13.79 11.91
C TRP A 292 5.74 12.34 12.41
N GLY A 293 6.98 11.86 12.41
CA GLY A 293 7.38 10.62 13.11
C GLY A 293 7.28 10.64 14.66
N GLU A 294 6.96 11.77 15.32
CA GLU A 294 6.97 11.88 16.78
C GLU A 294 5.65 11.43 17.43
N VAL A 295 5.47 10.10 17.49
CA VAL A 295 4.30 9.44 18.07
C VAL A 295 4.12 9.74 19.56
N LYS A 296 2.90 10.18 19.92
CA LYS A 296 2.42 10.39 21.29
C LYS A 296 1.29 9.43 21.64
N TYR A 297 1.31 8.94 22.87
CA TYR A 297 0.36 7.93 23.36
C TYR A 297 -0.66 8.52 24.34
N SER A 298 -1.92 8.10 24.23
CA SER A 298 -2.97 8.39 25.20
C SER A 298 -3.95 7.21 25.33
N ILE A 299 -4.61 7.07 26.48
CA ILE A 299 -5.64 6.03 26.72
C ILE A 299 -7.04 6.64 26.75
N TYR A 300 -8.02 5.88 26.30
CA TYR A 300 -9.44 6.25 26.39
C TYR A 300 -10.34 5.01 26.30
N GLY A 301 -11.52 5.10 26.91
CA GLY A 301 -12.48 4.00 27.00
C GLY A 301 -12.98 3.79 28.42
N THR A 302 -14.05 3.01 28.58
CA THR A 302 -14.61 2.65 29.89
C THR A 302 -13.67 1.71 30.64
N GLY A 303 -13.23 2.08 31.85
CA GLY A 303 -12.27 1.27 32.62
C GLY A 303 -10.80 1.64 32.36
N ALA A 304 -10.53 2.62 31.49
CA ALA A 304 -9.20 3.25 31.40
C ALA A 304 -8.86 4.07 32.68
N ASP A 305 -9.87 4.41 33.49
CA ASP A 305 -9.76 5.35 34.62
C ASP A 305 -8.79 4.92 35.73
N LEU A 306 -8.55 3.60 35.89
CA LEU A 306 -7.59 3.05 36.87
C LEU A 306 -6.14 3.02 36.35
N PHE A 307 -5.90 3.45 35.12
CA PHE A 307 -4.61 3.34 34.44
C PHE A 307 -4.11 4.70 33.94
N LEU A 308 -2.84 4.76 33.55
CA LEU A 308 -2.24 5.86 32.80
C LEU A 308 -1.21 5.32 31.82
N ILE A 309 -0.94 6.05 30.74
CA ILE A 309 0.13 5.74 29.79
C ILE A 309 1.16 6.87 29.77
N HIS A 310 2.44 6.53 29.74
CA HIS A 310 3.49 7.52 29.60
C HIS A 310 3.61 7.98 28.13
N PRO A 311 3.44 9.28 27.83
CA PRO A 311 3.02 9.74 26.51
C PRO A 311 4.07 9.59 25.40
N SER A 312 5.34 9.32 25.72
CA SER A 312 6.42 9.12 24.74
C SER A 312 7.07 7.73 24.78
N THR A 313 6.65 6.84 25.67
CA THR A 313 7.25 5.48 25.79
C THR A 313 6.24 4.35 25.66
N GLY A 314 4.94 4.64 25.60
CA GLY A 314 3.89 3.63 25.46
C GLY A 314 3.73 2.69 26.68
N ILE A 315 4.42 2.96 27.79
CA ILE A 315 4.30 2.14 29.01
C ILE A 315 3.03 2.53 29.75
N ILE A 316 2.17 1.54 29.98
CA ILE A 316 0.95 1.62 30.77
C ILE A 316 1.27 1.25 32.22
N TYR A 317 0.73 2.02 33.16
CA TYR A 317 0.85 1.84 34.60
C TYR A 317 -0.55 1.85 35.24
N THR A 318 -0.69 1.28 36.44
CA THR A 318 -1.83 1.60 37.31
C THR A 318 -1.72 3.06 37.79
N GLN A 319 -2.84 3.71 38.09
CA GLN A 319 -2.83 5.03 38.73
C GLN A 319 -2.19 4.95 40.12
N PRO A 320 -1.53 6.01 40.63
CA PRO A 320 -0.92 6.01 41.97
C PRO A 320 -1.90 5.80 43.13
N TRP A 321 -3.20 5.98 42.87
CA TRP A 321 -4.30 5.77 43.82
C TRP A 321 -5.17 4.54 43.49
N ALA A 322 -4.91 3.85 42.37
CA ALA A 322 -5.68 2.68 42.00
C ALA A 322 -5.39 1.51 42.95
N VAL A 323 -6.47 0.86 43.37
CA VAL A 323 -6.48 -0.47 43.95
C VAL A 323 -7.14 -1.36 42.90
N LEU A 324 -6.55 -2.51 42.62
CA LEU A 324 -7.17 -3.56 41.81
C LEU A 324 -7.74 -4.62 42.76
N ASP A 325 -8.78 -5.31 42.30
CA ASP A 325 -9.68 -6.15 43.09
C ASP A 325 -10.34 -7.12 42.10
N ALA A 326 -10.01 -8.41 42.21
CA ALA A 326 -10.37 -9.44 41.23
C ALA A 326 -11.84 -9.88 41.41
N GLU A 327 -12.33 -9.86 42.64
CA GLU A 327 -13.69 -10.23 43.07
C GLU A 327 -14.71 -9.20 42.58
N VAL A 328 -14.37 -7.92 42.61
CA VAL A 328 -15.17 -6.83 42.04
C VAL A 328 -15.02 -6.76 40.52
N ASN A 329 -13.80 -6.77 39.97
CA ASN A 329 -13.60 -6.81 38.52
C ASN A 329 -12.21 -7.29 38.06
N SER A 330 -12.08 -8.58 37.79
CA SER A 330 -10.86 -9.16 37.22
C SER A 330 -10.50 -8.74 35.77
N LYS A 331 -11.31 -7.97 35.03
CA LYS A 331 -11.08 -7.69 33.59
C LYS A 331 -11.35 -6.26 33.15
N TYR A 332 -10.39 -5.66 32.46
CA TYR A 332 -10.48 -4.32 31.88
C TYR A 332 -10.14 -4.37 30.38
N ASN A 333 -10.92 -3.68 29.55
CA ASN A 333 -10.59 -3.42 28.15
C ASN A 333 -10.76 -1.93 27.80
N PHE A 334 -9.75 -1.35 27.16
CA PHE A 334 -9.78 0.03 26.68
C PHE A 334 -8.85 0.19 25.47
N TYR A 335 -8.87 1.36 24.84
CA TYR A 335 -8.06 1.64 23.67
C TYR A 335 -6.88 2.56 24.02
N VAL A 336 -5.74 2.30 23.38
CA VAL A 336 -4.63 3.27 23.29
C VAL A 336 -4.72 3.93 21.92
N LYS A 337 -4.61 5.26 21.90
CA LYS A 337 -4.39 6.07 20.71
C LYS A 337 -2.89 6.35 20.58
N ALA A 338 -2.33 6.10 19.40
CA ALA A 338 -1.03 6.60 18.97
C ALA A 338 -1.28 7.72 17.95
N GLU A 339 -0.80 8.92 18.22
CA GLU A 339 -1.08 10.16 17.48
C GLU A 339 0.22 10.90 17.12
N ASP A 340 0.29 11.47 15.92
CA ASP A 340 1.43 12.27 15.46
C ASP A 340 1.37 13.72 15.96
N THR A 341 2.09 14.66 15.34
CA THR A 341 1.99 16.09 15.66
C THR A 341 0.94 16.88 14.87
N ASP A 342 0.29 16.31 13.84
CA ASP A 342 -0.74 16.97 13.01
C ASP A 342 -2.17 16.52 13.34
N GLY A 343 -2.31 15.47 14.16
CA GLY A 343 -3.58 14.88 14.61
C GLY A 343 -4.00 13.61 13.86
N LYS A 344 -3.11 13.00 13.07
CA LYS A 344 -3.34 11.65 12.53
C LYS A 344 -3.08 10.61 13.61
N TYR A 345 -3.83 9.51 13.60
CA TYR A 345 -3.71 8.50 14.63
C TYR A 345 -4.13 7.09 14.20
N SER A 346 -3.65 6.09 14.93
CA SER A 346 -4.25 4.75 14.98
C SER A 346 -4.58 4.34 16.41
N LEU A 347 -5.24 3.19 16.53
CA LEU A 347 -5.85 2.69 17.75
C LEU A 347 -5.51 1.20 17.94
N ALA A 348 -5.19 0.78 19.16
CA ALA A 348 -5.05 -0.63 19.53
C ALA A 348 -5.83 -0.93 20.83
N GLU A 349 -6.38 -2.14 20.95
CA GLU A 349 -7.13 -2.56 22.15
C GLU A 349 -6.20 -3.20 23.19
N VAL A 350 -6.37 -2.85 24.47
CA VAL A 350 -5.59 -3.40 25.58
C VAL A 350 -6.51 -4.17 26.50
N PHE A 351 -6.24 -5.47 26.66
CA PHE A 351 -6.93 -6.35 27.58
C PHE A 351 -6.06 -6.59 28.82
N ILE A 352 -6.55 -6.21 29.99
CA ILE A 352 -5.88 -6.45 31.27
C ILE A 352 -6.71 -7.46 32.07
N THR A 353 -6.10 -8.58 32.43
CA THR A 353 -6.63 -9.51 33.42
C THR A 353 -5.95 -9.26 34.75
N VAL A 354 -6.71 -8.88 35.78
CA VAL A 354 -6.23 -8.91 37.16
C VAL A 354 -6.06 -10.38 37.57
N LEU A 355 -4.98 -10.69 38.28
CA LEU A 355 -4.75 -12.00 38.87
C LEU A 355 -5.19 -11.95 40.33
N ASP A 356 -6.09 -12.88 40.67
CA ASP A 356 -6.41 -13.29 42.02
C ASP A 356 -5.13 -13.65 42.81
N VAL A 357 -5.00 -13.07 44.00
CA VAL A 357 -4.05 -13.41 45.04
C VAL A 357 -4.78 -13.57 46.37
N ASN A 358 -4.86 -14.82 46.87
CA ASN A 358 -5.40 -15.15 48.20
C ASN A 358 -5.02 -14.10 49.26
N ASP A 359 -6.01 -13.29 49.61
CA ASP A 359 -5.94 -12.26 50.66
C ASP A 359 -7.21 -12.20 51.54
N HIS A 360 -8.26 -12.91 51.13
CA HIS A 360 -9.38 -13.27 51.98
C HIS A 360 -9.01 -14.51 52.83
N SER A 361 -10.00 -15.16 53.46
CA SER A 361 -9.79 -16.42 54.19
C SER A 361 -11.14 -17.11 54.45
N PRO A 362 -11.19 -18.44 54.66
CA PRO A 362 -12.46 -19.16 54.68
C PRO A 362 -13.35 -18.75 55.85
N GLU A 363 -14.46 -18.06 55.63
CA GLU A 363 -15.37 -17.62 56.70
C GLU A 363 -16.51 -18.62 56.94
N PHE A 364 -16.67 -19.06 58.19
CA PHE A 364 -17.87 -19.78 58.63
C PHE A 364 -19.00 -18.79 58.95
N ASN A 365 -20.22 -19.06 58.49
CA ASN A 365 -21.42 -18.23 58.77
C ASN A 365 -21.62 -17.88 60.26
N GLU A 366 -21.23 -18.79 61.16
CA GLU A 366 -21.29 -18.59 62.61
C GLU A 366 -20.08 -19.26 63.29
N ASN A 367 -19.43 -18.55 64.21
CA ASN A 367 -18.29 -19.03 65.01
C ASN A 367 -18.65 -20.20 65.96
N ILE A 368 -19.94 -20.30 66.34
CA ILE A 368 -20.49 -21.40 67.13
C ILE A 368 -21.77 -21.87 66.44
N GLN A 369 -21.76 -23.08 65.89
CA GLN A 369 -22.93 -23.68 65.25
C GLN A 369 -23.48 -24.80 66.12
N GLU A 370 -24.80 -24.93 66.22
CA GLU A 370 -25.46 -26.04 66.95
C GLU A 370 -26.23 -26.91 65.96
N LYS A 371 -25.90 -28.21 65.88
CA LYS A 371 -26.51 -29.14 64.91
C LYS A 371 -26.80 -30.50 65.57
N THR A 372 -27.97 -31.06 65.28
CA THR A 372 -28.33 -32.43 65.70
C THR A 372 -27.80 -33.43 64.68
N MET A 373 -27.09 -34.47 65.14
CA MET A 373 -26.63 -35.59 64.33
C MET A 373 -27.46 -36.83 64.63
N ILE A 374 -28.06 -37.43 63.60
CA ILE A 374 -28.72 -38.73 63.71
C ILE A 374 -27.66 -39.82 63.47
N ILE A 375 -27.57 -40.85 64.33
CA ILE A 375 -26.61 -41.94 64.12
C ILE A 375 -26.74 -42.54 62.71
N GLY A 376 -25.64 -42.59 61.98
CA GLY A 376 -25.57 -43.07 60.59
C GLY A 376 -25.78 -41.99 59.52
N SER A 377 -26.20 -40.77 59.89
CA SER A 377 -26.32 -39.62 58.99
C SER A 377 -25.16 -38.63 59.19
N PRO A 378 -24.55 -38.08 58.12
CA PRO A 378 -23.53 -37.04 58.25
C PRO A 378 -24.14 -35.68 58.66
N VAL A 379 -23.31 -34.82 59.24
CA VAL A 379 -23.61 -33.40 59.43
C VAL A 379 -22.58 -32.58 58.66
N LYS A 380 -23.03 -31.74 57.71
CA LYS A 380 -22.16 -30.82 56.99
C LYS A 380 -21.85 -29.57 57.82
N ILE A 381 -20.59 -29.16 57.83
CA ILE A 381 -20.17 -27.79 58.14
C ILE A 381 -19.63 -27.13 56.85
N GLU A 382 -19.76 -25.81 56.76
CA GLU A 382 -19.49 -25.06 55.55
C GLU A 382 -18.91 -23.69 55.92
N ALA A 383 -17.81 -23.34 55.27
CA ALA A 383 -17.21 -22.03 55.21
C ALA A 383 -17.16 -21.60 53.74
N ILE A 384 -17.19 -20.28 53.51
CA ILE A 384 -17.13 -19.67 52.18
C ILE A 384 -15.86 -18.83 52.17
N ASP A 385 -15.00 -19.04 51.17
CA ASP A 385 -13.96 -18.06 50.85
C ASP A 385 -14.46 -17.09 49.78
N GLN A 386 -13.83 -15.91 49.70
CA GLN A 386 -14.28 -14.82 48.84
C GLN A 386 -13.43 -14.59 47.58
N ASP A 387 -12.20 -15.13 47.50
CA ASP A 387 -11.31 -14.97 46.34
C ASP A 387 -11.97 -15.40 45.01
N ALA A 388 -11.56 -14.80 43.89
CA ALA A 388 -12.24 -14.93 42.61
C ALA A 388 -12.00 -16.24 41.82
N GLU A 389 -10.82 -16.87 41.93
CA GLU A 389 -10.41 -18.02 41.10
C GLU A 389 -9.92 -19.24 41.92
N GLU A 390 -10.00 -20.43 41.31
CA GLU A 390 -9.38 -21.63 41.88
C GLU A 390 -7.83 -21.54 41.73
N PRO A 391 -7.02 -21.87 42.75
CA PRO A 391 -7.38 -22.68 43.91
C PRO A 391 -7.61 -21.90 45.21
N ASN A 392 -7.55 -20.56 45.19
CA ASN A 392 -7.51 -19.75 46.40
C ASN A 392 -8.80 -19.95 47.20
N ASN A 393 -9.95 -19.81 46.54
CA ASN A 393 -11.27 -20.06 47.14
C ASN A 393 -11.64 -21.53 47.43
N ILE A 394 -10.72 -22.50 47.27
CA ILE A 394 -11.01 -23.91 47.57
C ILE A 394 -10.71 -24.23 49.04
N VAL A 395 -11.79 -24.39 49.82
CA VAL A 395 -11.73 -24.70 51.26
C VAL A 395 -11.61 -26.21 51.52
N ASP A 396 -10.55 -26.59 52.24
CA ASP A 396 -10.36 -27.89 52.88
C ASP A 396 -10.71 -27.85 54.39
N TYR A 397 -11.35 -28.90 54.88
CA TYR A 397 -11.82 -29.01 56.27
C TYR A 397 -11.04 -30.04 57.09
N SER A 398 -10.76 -29.73 58.36
CA SER A 398 -10.18 -30.70 59.31
C SER A 398 -10.69 -30.52 60.75
N ILE A 399 -10.67 -31.59 61.55
CA ILE A 399 -11.01 -31.52 62.98
C ILE A 399 -9.72 -31.27 63.78
N MET A 400 -9.64 -30.12 64.44
CA MET A 400 -8.54 -29.76 65.34
C MET A 400 -8.71 -30.38 66.72
N GLN A 401 -9.92 -30.37 67.26
CA GLN A 401 -10.23 -30.91 68.59
C GLN A 401 -11.65 -31.44 68.65
N ALA A 402 -11.88 -32.49 69.42
CA ALA A 402 -13.21 -32.90 69.88
C ALA A 402 -13.13 -33.29 71.36
N ASP A 403 -14.16 -32.99 72.15
CA ASP A 403 -14.33 -33.49 73.52
C ASP A 403 -15.65 -34.28 73.67
N PRO A 404 -15.61 -35.59 73.97
CA PRO A 404 -14.43 -36.48 73.94
C PRO A 404 -13.80 -36.66 72.56
N ALA A 405 -12.48 -36.90 72.54
CA ALA A 405 -11.68 -37.02 71.32
C ALA A 405 -11.90 -38.32 70.52
N ASN A 406 -11.50 -38.29 69.24
CA ASN A 406 -11.52 -39.44 68.32
C ASN A 406 -12.93 -40.05 68.05
N VAL A 407 -14.00 -39.27 68.20
CA VAL A 407 -15.40 -39.73 67.96
C VAL A 407 -15.86 -39.55 66.51
N PHE A 408 -15.28 -38.59 65.78
CA PHE A 408 -15.69 -38.22 64.42
C PHE A 408 -14.55 -38.36 63.41
N ASP A 409 -14.93 -38.62 62.16
CA ASP A 409 -14.14 -38.42 60.96
C ASP A 409 -14.78 -37.29 60.14
N ILE A 410 -14.00 -36.53 59.37
CA ILE A 410 -14.49 -35.46 58.48
C ILE A 410 -14.01 -35.70 57.05
N ASP A 411 -14.87 -35.45 56.07
CA ASP A 411 -14.46 -35.38 54.67
C ASP A 411 -13.83 -34.02 54.38
N GLN A 412 -12.55 -34.04 53.98
CA GLN A 412 -11.75 -32.84 53.75
C GLN A 412 -12.34 -31.91 52.69
N SER A 413 -13.03 -32.44 51.68
CA SER A 413 -13.50 -31.67 50.50
C SER A 413 -14.94 -31.16 50.59
N THR A 414 -15.76 -31.78 51.44
CA THR A 414 -17.21 -31.48 51.54
C THR A 414 -17.65 -30.97 52.90
N GLY A 415 -16.80 -31.04 53.92
CA GLY A 415 -17.15 -30.69 55.29
C GLY A 415 -18.16 -31.65 55.95
N GLU A 416 -18.39 -32.84 55.37
CA GLU A 416 -19.27 -33.86 55.97
C GLU A 416 -18.58 -34.55 57.16
N ILE A 417 -19.09 -34.29 58.37
CA ILE A 417 -18.66 -34.92 59.62
C ILE A 417 -19.51 -36.17 59.87
N LYS A 418 -18.84 -37.30 60.13
CA LYS A 418 -19.44 -38.63 60.32
C LYS A 418 -18.92 -39.26 61.62
N LEU A 419 -19.73 -40.10 62.25
CA LEU A 419 -19.28 -40.92 63.38
C LEU A 419 -18.36 -42.04 62.89
N LYS A 420 -17.34 -42.37 63.69
CA LYS A 420 -16.43 -43.48 63.39
C LYS A 420 -17.21 -44.80 63.29
N SER A 421 -16.81 -45.68 62.38
CA SER A 421 -17.56 -46.89 61.98
C SER A 421 -17.85 -47.95 63.07
N TYR A 422 -17.31 -47.78 64.28
CA TYR A 422 -17.63 -48.57 65.48
C TYR A 422 -18.78 -47.98 66.32
N ILE A 423 -19.14 -46.72 66.14
CA ILE A 423 -20.22 -46.04 66.88
C ILE A 423 -21.53 -46.29 66.13
N ARG A 424 -22.36 -47.20 66.67
CA ARG A 424 -23.58 -47.71 66.01
C ARG A 424 -24.85 -47.63 66.87
N SER A 425 -24.73 -47.21 68.12
CA SER A 425 -25.84 -46.97 69.04
C SER A 425 -25.48 -45.95 70.12
N LEU A 426 -26.50 -45.41 70.77
CA LEU A 426 -26.38 -44.43 71.85
C LEU A 426 -25.68 -45.00 73.10
N ASP A 427 -25.68 -46.32 73.30
CA ASP A 427 -24.96 -46.98 74.40
C ASP A 427 -23.44 -46.78 74.31
N ILE A 428 -22.90 -46.84 73.09
CA ILE A 428 -21.46 -46.65 72.83
C ILE A 428 -21.07 -45.18 73.09
N ILE A 429 -21.95 -44.27 72.70
CA ILE A 429 -21.87 -42.81 72.91
C ILE A 429 -21.84 -42.47 74.42
N HIS A 430 -22.77 -43.02 75.22
CA HIS A 430 -22.79 -42.82 76.68
C HIS A 430 -21.55 -43.38 77.39
N ASN A 431 -21.02 -44.52 76.94
CA ASN A 431 -19.79 -45.10 77.49
C ASN A 431 -18.56 -44.20 77.26
N ILE A 432 -18.54 -43.46 76.14
CA ILE A 432 -17.45 -42.53 75.80
C ILE A 432 -17.54 -41.23 76.61
N THR A 433 -18.73 -40.62 76.75
CA THR A 433 -18.88 -39.32 77.44
C THR A 433 -18.95 -39.42 78.96
N LYS A 434 -19.54 -40.49 79.49
CA LYS A 434 -19.96 -40.62 80.91
C LYS A 434 -20.90 -39.51 81.41
N LYS A 435 -21.43 -38.68 80.50
CA LYS A 435 -22.43 -37.63 80.73
C LYS A 435 -23.79 -38.16 80.26
N LYS A 436 -24.89 -37.57 80.74
CA LYS A 436 -26.24 -37.89 80.23
C LYS A 436 -26.56 -37.16 78.92
N ASP A 437 -25.90 -36.04 78.68
CA ASP A 437 -26.14 -35.18 77.53
C ASP A 437 -25.21 -35.63 76.40
N CYS A 438 -25.79 -35.99 75.25
CA CYS A 438 -25.06 -36.52 74.09
C CYS A 438 -24.46 -35.40 73.21
N ILE A 439 -23.97 -34.33 73.85
CA ILE A 439 -23.48 -33.12 73.21
C ILE A 439 -21.95 -33.12 73.17
N TRP A 440 -21.38 -33.08 71.96
CA TRP A 440 -19.96 -32.89 71.70
C TRP A 440 -19.65 -31.44 71.37
N SER A 441 -18.46 -30.99 71.77
CA SER A 441 -17.85 -29.78 71.23
C SER A 441 -16.74 -30.18 70.27
N VAL A 442 -16.87 -29.79 68.99
CA VAL A 442 -15.91 -30.09 67.92
C VAL A 442 -15.37 -28.79 67.34
N VAL A 443 -14.06 -28.58 67.45
CA VAL A 443 -13.36 -27.47 66.79
C VAL A 443 -12.96 -27.92 65.39
N VAL A 444 -13.59 -27.33 64.38
CA VAL A 444 -13.29 -27.57 62.97
C VAL A 444 -12.46 -26.40 62.45
N GLN A 445 -11.40 -26.70 61.71
CA GLN A 445 -10.66 -25.73 60.90
C GLN A 445 -11.14 -25.80 59.46
N ALA A 446 -11.44 -24.63 58.88
CA ALA A 446 -11.48 -24.45 57.43
C ALA A 446 -10.15 -23.81 57.01
N LYS A 447 -9.57 -24.30 55.92
CA LYS A 447 -8.28 -23.86 55.39
C LYS A 447 -8.36 -23.77 53.87
N ASP A 448 -7.90 -22.68 53.29
CA ASP A 448 -7.80 -22.56 51.83
C ASP A 448 -6.69 -23.46 51.24
N ARG A 449 -6.59 -23.41 49.91
CA ARG A 449 -5.48 -23.97 49.11
C ARG A 449 -4.62 -22.90 48.43
N GLY A 450 -4.74 -21.64 48.83
CA GLY A 450 -3.96 -20.53 48.31
C GLY A 450 -2.50 -20.54 48.76
N SER A 451 -1.75 -19.49 48.42
CA SER A 451 -0.33 -19.33 48.81
C SER A 451 0.06 -17.85 48.95
N PRO A 452 0.22 -17.32 50.18
CA PRO A 452 0.13 -17.99 51.48
C PRO A 452 -1.25 -18.60 51.73
N SER A 453 -1.34 -19.55 52.65
CA SER A 453 -2.60 -20.22 52.97
C SER A 453 -3.08 -19.84 54.37
N PHE A 454 -4.28 -19.29 54.47
CA PHE A 454 -4.98 -18.90 55.69
C PHE A 454 -5.89 -20.02 56.20
N SER A 455 -6.47 -19.80 57.39
CA SER A 455 -7.43 -20.73 58.00
C SER A 455 -8.20 -20.06 59.12
N THR A 456 -9.48 -20.41 59.25
CA THR A 456 -10.31 -20.03 60.40
C THR A 456 -10.74 -21.27 61.18
N THR A 457 -11.29 -21.09 62.38
CA THR A 457 -11.82 -22.19 63.20
C THR A 457 -13.18 -21.85 63.78
N ALA A 458 -14.11 -22.81 63.73
CA ALA A 458 -15.45 -22.69 64.32
C ALA A 458 -15.72 -23.85 65.29
N VAL A 459 -16.58 -23.60 66.28
CA VAL A 459 -17.00 -24.59 67.28
C VAL A 459 -18.36 -25.15 66.89
N LEU A 460 -18.38 -26.37 66.39
CA LEU A 460 -19.61 -27.11 66.13
C LEU A 460 -20.02 -27.89 67.38
N LYS A 461 -21.16 -27.51 67.98
CA LYS A 461 -21.82 -28.33 69.00
C LYS A 461 -22.69 -29.37 68.29
N ILE A 462 -22.37 -30.65 68.48
CA ILE A 462 -23.10 -31.77 67.90
C ILE A 462 -23.91 -32.46 68.99
N ASP A 463 -25.22 -32.37 68.94
CA ASP A 463 -26.14 -33.18 69.77
C ASP A 463 -26.46 -34.48 69.03
N ILE A 464 -25.97 -35.62 69.53
CA ILE A 464 -26.16 -36.91 68.86
C ILE A 464 -27.44 -37.59 69.38
N THR A 465 -28.32 -37.91 68.45
CA THR A 465 -29.57 -38.65 68.71
C THR A 465 -29.59 -39.94 67.89
N GLU A 466 -30.22 -40.99 68.42
CA GLU A 466 -30.67 -42.11 67.58
C GLU A 466 -31.88 -41.67 66.74
N GLU A 467 -32.15 -42.39 65.64
CA GLU A 467 -33.43 -42.28 64.93
C GLU A 467 -34.54 -42.79 65.86
N THR A 468 -35.04 -41.92 66.73
CA THR A 468 -36.27 -42.20 67.47
C THR A 468 -37.35 -42.41 66.43
N LEU A 469 -37.87 -43.64 66.35
CA LEU A 469 -38.79 -44.05 65.30
C LEU A 469 -40.09 -43.24 65.41
N HIS A 470 -40.12 -42.09 64.74
CA HIS A 470 -41.31 -41.33 64.46
C HIS A 470 -42.20 -42.21 63.59
N LYS A 471 -43.06 -42.99 64.26
CA LYS A 471 -44.12 -43.79 63.64
C LYS A 471 -45.08 -42.84 62.94
N GLY A 472 -44.73 -42.46 61.71
CA GLY A 472 -45.60 -41.70 60.83
C GLY A 472 -46.96 -42.38 60.72
N PRO A 473 -48.04 -41.65 60.42
CA PRO A 473 -49.41 -42.12 60.60
C PRO A 473 -49.72 -43.48 59.93
N MET A 474 -49.04 -43.82 58.83
CA MET A 474 -49.04 -45.16 58.21
C MET A 474 -48.72 -46.31 59.18
N ALA A 475 -47.68 -46.19 60.01
CA ALA A 475 -47.25 -47.26 60.91
C ALA A 475 -48.23 -47.49 62.07
N ALA A 476 -48.83 -46.41 62.58
CA ALA A 476 -49.90 -46.49 63.58
C ALA A 476 -51.18 -47.11 62.98
N PHE A 477 -51.56 -46.67 61.77
CA PHE A 477 -52.72 -47.19 61.05
C PHE A 477 -52.60 -48.69 60.75
N LEU A 478 -51.45 -49.15 60.25
CA LEU A 478 -51.21 -50.57 59.96
C LEU A 478 -51.37 -51.45 61.19
N MET A 479 -50.81 -51.06 62.35
CA MET A 479 -51.02 -51.78 63.62
C MET A 479 -52.51 -51.84 64.02
N GLN A 480 -53.27 -50.76 63.78
CA GLN A 480 -54.70 -50.68 64.15
C GLN A 480 -55.61 -51.49 63.20
N THR A 481 -55.14 -51.89 62.02
CA THR A 481 -55.92 -52.69 61.04
C THR A 481 -55.78 -54.20 61.18
N LYS A 482 -54.88 -54.69 62.05
CA LYS A 482 -54.56 -56.13 62.21
C LYS A 482 -55.80 -57.01 62.44
N ASP A 483 -56.78 -56.50 63.16
CA ASP A 483 -57.94 -57.27 63.63
C ASP A 483 -59.19 -57.11 62.73
N ASN A 484 -59.09 -56.44 61.57
CA ASN A 484 -60.23 -56.25 60.65
C ASN A 484 -59.77 -55.94 59.19
N PRO A 485 -59.39 -56.94 58.38
CA PRO A 485 -58.81 -56.72 57.04
C PRO A 485 -59.75 -56.01 56.06
N MET A 486 -61.07 -56.19 56.19
CA MET A 486 -62.06 -55.51 55.36
C MET A 486 -62.03 -53.98 55.51
N LYS A 487 -61.65 -53.45 56.68
CA LYS A 487 -61.51 -51.99 56.89
C LYS A 487 -60.24 -51.45 56.20
N ALA A 488 -59.13 -52.19 56.25
CA ALA A 488 -57.92 -51.83 55.52
C ALA A 488 -58.17 -51.77 54.02
N LEU A 489 -58.85 -52.77 53.46
CA LEU A 489 -59.18 -52.84 52.04
C LEU A 489 -60.07 -51.66 51.60
N GLY A 490 -61.07 -51.29 52.42
CA GLY A 490 -61.95 -50.14 52.18
C GLY A 490 -61.21 -48.79 52.18
N VAL A 491 -60.27 -48.59 53.12
CA VAL A 491 -59.45 -47.35 53.16
C VAL A 491 -58.46 -47.30 52.01
N LEU A 492 -57.82 -48.42 51.66
CA LEU A 492 -56.95 -48.51 50.48
C LEU A 492 -57.71 -48.21 49.17
N ALA A 493 -58.91 -48.77 49.01
CA ALA A 493 -59.78 -48.47 47.87
C ALA A 493 -60.20 -46.99 47.84
N GLY A 494 -60.49 -46.38 49.00
CA GLY A 494 -60.79 -44.96 49.13
C GLY A 494 -59.62 -44.06 48.74
N VAL A 495 -58.41 -44.33 49.25
CA VAL A 495 -57.19 -43.57 48.93
C VAL A 495 -56.81 -43.73 47.45
N MET A 496 -56.91 -44.94 46.89
CA MET A 496 -56.71 -45.15 45.45
C MET A 496 -57.75 -44.42 44.60
N GLY A 497 -59.02 -44.42 45.01
CA GLY A 497 -60.09 -43.64 44.37
C GLY A 497 -59.81 -42.13 44.38
N ILE A 498 -59.33 -41.60 45.50
CA ILE A 498 -58.93 -40.19 45.64
C ILE A 498 -57.72 -39.88 44.74
N MET A 499 -56.71 -40.76 44.67
CA MET A 499 -55.55 -40.57 43.78
C MET A 499 -55.93 -40.63 42.29
N VAL A 500 -56.85 -41.52 41.90
CA VAL A 500 -57.42 -41.54 40.55
C VAL A 500 -58.19 -40.24 40.25
N LEU A 501 -58.96 -39.72 41.21
CA LEU A 501 -59.72 -38.48 41.03
C LEU A 501 -58.80 -37.24 40.95
N ILE A 502 -57.73 -37.20 41.74
CA ILE A 502 -56.68 -36.16 41.67
C ILE A 502 -55.91 -36.23 40.34
N THR A 503 -55.53 -37.41 39.86
CA THR A 503 -54.85 -37.55 38.56
C THR A 503 -55.75 -37.22 37.38
N ILE A 504 -57.06 -37.50 37.45
CA ILE A 504 -58.05 -37.01 36.48
C ILE A 504 -58.16 -35.47 36.53
N MET A 505 -58.18 -34.87 37.72
CA MET A 505 -58.19 -33.40 37.89
C MET A 505 -56.93 -32.74 37.30
N ILE A 506 -55.75 -33.32 37.54
CA ILE A 506 -54.47 -32.80 36.99
C ILE A 506 -54.44 -32.98 35.46
N SER A 507 -54.87 -34.14 34.94
CA SER A 507 -54.94 -34.43 33.51
C SER A 507 -55.89 -33.47 32.78
N THR A 508 -57.08 -33.23 33.34
CA THR A 508 -58.03 -32.26 32.78
C THR A 508 -57.50 -30.82 32.87
N ALA A 509 -56.83 -30.42 33.96
CA ALA A 509 -56.17 -29.12 34.06
C ALA A 509 -55.07 -28.94 32.99
N MET A 510 -54.24 -29.96 32.74
CA MET A 510 -53.23 -29.93 31.68
C MET A 510 -53.86 -29.87 30.28
N PHE A 511 -54.93 -30.62 30.02
CA PHE A 511 -55.67 -30.56 28.75
C PHE A 511 -56.25 -29.17 28.48
N TRP A 512 -56.86 -28.54 29.49
CA TRP A 512 -57.37 -27.16 29.38
C TRP A 512 -56.25 -26.12 29.21
N ARG A 513 -55.09 -26.30 29.86
CA ARG A 513 -53.90 -25.45 29.68
C ARG A 513 -53.37 -25.56 28.25
N ASN A 514 -53.23 -26.77 27.71
CA ASN A 514 -52.73 -27.00 26.35
C ASN A 514 -53.71 -26.46 25.29
N LYS A 515 -55.02 -26.65 25.47
CA LYS A 515 -56.07 -26.10 24.58
C LYS A 515 -56.11 -24.56 24.52
N ARG A 516 -55.51 -23.85 25.50
CA ARG A 516 -55.32 -22.39 25.44
C ARG A 516 -54.03 -21.95 24.71
N SER A 517 -53.06 -22.84 24.51
CA SER A 517 -51.77 -22.49 23.90
C SER A 517 -51.82 -22.41 22.36
N ASN A 518 -52.63 -23.24 21.71
CA ASN A 518 -52.67 -23.34 20.24
C ASN A 518 -53.72 -22.41 19.60
N LYS A 519 -53.62 -21.10 19.87
CA LYS A 519 -54.27 -20.05 19.06
C LYS A 519 -53.23 -19.30 18.23
N ILE A 520 -52.94 -19.84 17.05
CA ILE A 520 -52.13 -19.16 16.03
C ILE A 520 -52.88 -17.90 15.57
N MET A 521 -52.27 -16.73 15.75
CA MET A 521 -52.75 -15.45 15.21
C MET A 521 -52.00 -15.16 13.89
N PRO A 522 -52.69 -14.72 12.81
CA PRO A 522 -52.03 -14.48 11.53
C PRO A 522 -51.14 -13.24 11.56
N VAL A 523 -50.02 -13.32 10.83
CA VAL A 523 -49.00 -12.26 10.73
C VAL A 523 -49.57 -10.98 10.11
N ARG A 524 -49.25 -9.81 10.70
CA ARG A 524 -49.46 -8.50 10.09
C ARG A 524 -48.14 -7.72 10.00
N ARG A 525 -47.86 -7.16 8.82
CA ARG A 525 -46.70 -6.28 8.57
C ARG A 525 -46.75 -5.05 9.48
N ILE A 526 -45.61 -4.68 10.06
CA ILE A 526 -45.40 -3.38 10.70
C ILE A 526 -44.68 -2.46 9.72
N ILE A 527 -45.27 -1.30 9.44
CA ILE A 527 -44.64 -0.23 8.65
C ILE A 527 -43.79 0.61 9.61
N LYS A 528 -42.50 0.81 9.32
CA LYS A 528 -41.64 1.74 10.09
C LYS A 528 -42.19 3.16 9.97
N LYS A 529 -42.57 3.78 11.09
CA LYS A 529 -42.79 5.22 11.20
C LYS A 529 -41.76 5.81 12.18
N ARG A 530 -40.83 6.61 11.66
CA ARG A 530 -39.75 7.24 12.41
C ARG A 530 -40.31 8.33 13.32
N GLN A 531 -40.04 8.29 14.63
CA GLN A 531 -40.28 9.42 15.53
C GLN A 531 -39.01 10.27 15.68
N THR A 532 -39.19 11.58 15.80
CA THR A 532 -38.14 12.56 16.08
C THR A 532 -37.87 12.67 17.59
N PRO A 533 -36.66 13.07 18.00
CA PRO A 533 -36.29 13.17 19.42
C PRO A 533 -36.92 14.41 20.09
N GLN A 534 -37.20 14.31 21.40
CA GLN A 534 -37.50 15.46 22.26
C GLN A 534 -36.23 15.90 23.01
N SER A 535 -35.99 17.20 23.06
CA SER A 535 -34.89 17.82 23.81
C SER A 535 -35.24 17.99 25.30
N ARG A 536 -34.28 17.69 26.19
CA ARG A 536 -34.38 18.06 27.61
C ARG A 536 -34.15 19.55 27.79
N THR A 537 -34.94 20.18 28.67
CA THR A 537 -34.79 21.60 29.02
C THR A 537 -33.80 21.76 30.17
N ILE A 538 -32.82 22.66 30.02
CA ILE A 538 -32.03 23.23 31.13
C ILE A 538 -32.23 24.75 31.10
N ARG A 539 -32.32 25.36 32.28
CA ARG A 539 -32.63 26.78 32.48
C ARG A 539 -31.36 27.57 32.77
N MET A 540 -31.00 28.49 31.87
CA MET A 540 -30.12 29.63 32.15
C MET A 540 -30.79 30.92 31.63
N GLU A 541 -30.32 32.08 32.09
CA GLU A 541 -31.14 33.29 32.19
C GLU A 541 -30.37 34.54 31.73
N TRP A 542 -31.05 35.43 30.96
CA TRP A 542 -30.58 36.74 30.43
C TRP A 542 -29.37 36.66 29.47
N LEU A 543 -29.41 37.19 28.24
CA LEU A 543 -29.68 38.59 27.88
C LEU A 543 -30.39 38.76 26.51
N LYS A 544 -30.87 39.97 26.23
CA LYS A 544 -31.57 40.36 24.98
C LYS A 544 -30.58 41.02 24.00
N PHE A 545 -30.75 40.84 22.68
CA PHE A 545 -30.82 41.94 21.70
C PHE A 545 -31.43 41.48 20.34
N LYS A 546 -31.51 42.36 19.33
CA LYS A 546 -32.53 42.38 18.25
C LYS A 546 -32.17 41.62 16.94
N ARG A 547 -33.22 41.20 16.22
CA ARG A 547 -33.34 40.90 14.76
C ARG A 547 -33.18 42.16 13.87
N PRO A 548 -33.15 42.10 12.50
CA PRO A 548 -33.48 41.01 11.53
C PRO A 548 -32.21 40.46 10.80
N SER A 549 -32.07 40.04 9.52
CA SER A 549 -32.86 40.04 8.25
C SER A 549 -32.25 39.00 7.25
N SER A 550 -32.81 38.60 6.09
CA SER A 550 -34.20 38.43 5.60
C SER A 550 -34.27 37.78 4.17
N ALA A 551 -35.06 36.71 4.01
CA ALA A 551 -35.80 36.25 2.80
C ALA A 551 -35.13 36.03 1.41
N ALA A 552 -35.22 34.78 0.91
CA ALA A 552 -35.47 34.34 -0.49
C ALA A 552 -35.82 32.82 -0.45
N GLU A 553 -36.87 32.21 -1.02
CA GLU A 553 -37.54 32.24 -2.36
C GLU A 553 -36.90 31.34 -3.45
N LYS A 554 -37.61 30.22 -3.75
CA LYS A 554 -37.81 29.53 -5.04
C LYS A 554 -36.63 29.06 -5.91
N PHE A 555 -36.73 27.81 -6.40
CA PHE A 555 -36.99 27.54 -7.83
C PHE A 555 -37.61 26.13 -8.03
N VAL A 556 -38.25 25.89 -9.17
CA VAL A 556 -38.91 24.64 -9.61
C VAL A 556 -38.76 24.51 -11.14
N VAL A 557 -38.51 23.29 -11.65
CA VAL A 557 -38.64 22.76 -13.03
C VAL A 557 -37.76 21.48 -13.11
N GLU A 558 -38.00 20.43 -13.88
CA GLU A 558 -39.22 19.75 -14.40
C GLU A 558 -38.76 18.34 -14.90
N ASP A 559 -39.65 17.46 -15.35
CA ASP A 559 -39.30 16.11 -15.82
C ASP A 559 -38.55 16.08 -17.17
N ASP A 560 -37.77 15.02 -17.42
CA ASP A 560 -38.06 14.12 -18.55
C ASP A 560 -37.49 12.70 -18.27
N ALA A 561 -38.01 11.68 -18.97
CA ALA A 561 -37.72 10.27 -18.78
C ALA A 561 -37.52 9.54 -20.12
N LYS A 562 -36.65 8.51 -20.13
CA LYS A 562 -36.46 7.37 -21.08
C LYS A 562 -35.12 6.67 -20.70
N SER A 563 -34.88 5.37 -20.85
CA SER A 563 -35.69 4.21 -21.28
C SER A 563 -35.14 2.93 -20.57
N LEU A 564 -35.87 1.80 -20.42
CA LEU A 564 -35.90 0.61 -21.32
C LEU A 564 -34.53 0.30 -22.00
N HIS A 565 -34.00 -0.92 -22.12
CA HIS A 565 -34.43 -2.32 -21.88
C HIS A 565 -33.18 -3.26 -22.00
N ASN A 566 -33.07 -4.54 -21.59
CA ASN A 566 -33.90 -5.43 -20.75
C ASN A 566 -33.07 -6.66 -20.23
N GLU A 567 -33.65 -7.43 -19.29
CA GLU A 567 -33.57 -8.92 -19.13
C GLU A 567 -32.29 -9.73 -18.79
N ASN A 568 -32.50 -10.69 -17.85
CA ASN A 568 -32.18 -12.15 -17.83
C ASN A 568 -30.80 -12.71 -18.31
N SER A 569 -30.25 -13.80 -17.76
CA SER A 569 -30.50 -14.58 -16.51
C SER A 569 -29.44 -15.69 -16.33
N ASN A 570 -29.43 -16.32 -15.15
CA ASN A 570 -28.86 -17.64 -14.79
C ASN A 570 -27.32 -17.83 -14.75
N ASN A 571 -26.86 -18.08 -13.52
CA ASN A 571 -26.14 -19.29 -13.09
C ASN A 571 -25.26 -20.04 -14.10
N ASN A 572 -23.97 -20.18 -13.77
CA ASN A 572 -23.54 -21.47 -13.21
C ASN A 572 -22.26 -21.38 -12.35
N ILE A 573 -22.06 -22.40 -11.51
CA ILE A 573 -20.86 -22.61 -10.69
C ILE A 573 -19.94 -23.59 -11.41
N GLN A 574 -18.62 -23.33 -11.50
CA GLN A 574 -17.59 -24.37 -11.37
C GLN A 574 -16.15 -23.83 -11.25
N VAL A 575 -15.44 -24.34 -10.23
CA VAL A 575 -14.02 -24.77 -10.18
C VAL A 575 -12.91 -23.84 -10.69
N ALA A 576 -11.95 -23.56 -9.80
CA ALA A 576 -10.67 -22.91 -10.12
C ALA A 576 -9.55 -23.92 -10.44
N PRO A 577 -8.59 -23.60 -11.32
CA PRO A 577 -7.30 -24.27 -11.45
C PRO A 577 -6.20 -23.64 -10.57
N VAL A 578 -5.13 -24.38 -10.30
CA VAL A 578 -3.97 -23.97 -9.47
C VAL A 578 -2.86 -23.36 -10.35
N PRO A 579 -2.18 -22.26 -9.94
CA PRO A 579 -1.00 -21.73 -10.64
C PRO A 579 0.29 -22.52 -10.32
N PRO A 580 1.24 -22.64 -11.26
CA PRO A 580 2.44 -23.47 -11.10
C PRO A 580 3.58 -22.81 -10.30
N THR A 581 4.35 -23.63 -9.59
CA THR A 581 5.56 -23.23 -8.84
C THR A 581 6.78 -23.06 -9.76
N ALA A 582 7.62 -22.05 -9.50
CA ALA A 582 8.88 -21.83 -10.22
C ALA A 582 10.06 -22.64 -9.65
N PRO A 583 11.07 -23.00 -10.46
CA PRO A 583 12.29 -23.69 -10.01
C PRO A 583 13.39 -22.73 -9.54
N LEU A 584 14.13 -23.12 -8.50
CA LEU A 584 15.39 -22.54 -8.03
C LEU A 584 16.21 -23.61 -7.29
N PRO A 585 17.56 -23.51 -7.21
CA PRO A 585 18.49 -22.79 -8.08
C PRO A 585 19.27 -23.73 -9.03
#